data_AF-A0A679IRV5-F1
#
_entry.id   AF-A0A679IRV5-F1
#
_cell.length_a   1.000
_cell.length_b   1.000
_cell.length_c   1.000
_cell.angle_alpha   90.00
_cell.angle_beta   90.00
_cell.angle_gamma   90.00
#
_symmetry.space_group_name_H-M   'P 1'
#
loop_
_entity.id
_entity.type
_entity.pdbx_description
1 polymer ?
#
loop_
_entity_poly.entity_id
_entity_poly.type
_entity_poly.pdbx_seq_one_letter_code
_entity_poly.pdbx_strand_id
1 'polypeptide(L)' 'MTNIHAKQTCQAKIVGLEGIHEVILVKQYQNIAIVECLDTNELAVARLSDFITPHENKVPKHSE' A
#
# COMPACT_ATOMS: atom_id res chain seq x y z
N MET A 1 -11.11 -23.74 11.08
CA MET A 1 -11.19 -22.31 10.74
C MET A 1 -9.94 -21.94 9.97
N THR A 2 -10.07 -21.67 8.68
CA THR A 2 -8.94 -21.24 7.84
C THR A 2 -8.78 -19.74 8.04
N ASN A 3 -7.74 -19.31 8.74
CA ASN A 3 -7.35 -17.90 8.81
C ASN A 3 -6.88 -17.49 7.41
N ILE A 4 -7.80 -16.95 6.60
CA ILE A 4 -7.42 -16.24 5.39
C ILE A 4 -6.81 -14.94 5.89
N HIS A 5 -5.48 -14.87 5.96
CA HIS A 5 -4.78 -13.61 6.17
C HIS A 5 -5.28 -12.63 5.12
N ALA A 6 -6.10 -11.66 5.54
CA ALA A 6 -6.57 -10.61 4.66
C ALA A 6 -5.32 -9.90 4.12
N LYS A 7 -5.07 -10.04 2.81
CA LYS A 7 -4.00 -9.29 2.14
C LYS A 7 -4.34 -7.81 2.35
N GLN A 8 -3.50 -7.07 3.07
CA GLN A 8 -3.73 -5.64 3.30
C GLN A 8 -3.59 -4.91 1.97
N THR A 9 -4.67 -4.27 1.52
CA THR A 9 -4.66 -3.39 0.36
C THR A 9 -4.33 -1.96 0.79
N CYS A 10 -3.62 -1.24 -0.06
CA CYS A 10 -3.23 0.15 0.14
C CYS A 10 -3.21 0.87 -1.21
N GLN A 11 -3.08 2.19 -1.21
CA GLN A 11 -3.00 2.96 -2.44
C GLN A 11 -1.57 3.46 -2.65
N ALA A 12 -1.06 3.36 -3.88
CA ALA A 12 0.26 3.86 -4.22
C ALA A 12 0.32 4.36 -5.66
N LYS A 13 1.26 5.27 -5.94
CA LYS A 13 1.68 5.53 -7.33
C LYS A 13 2.66 4.45 -7.75
N ILE A 14 2.37 3.81 -8.89
CA ILE A 14 3.20 2.77 -9.47
C ILE A 14 4.13 3.40 -10.51
N VAL A 15 5.40 3.02 -10.50
CA VAL A 15 6.36 3.49 -11.51
C VAL A 15 5.93 2.97 -12.89
N GLY A 16 5.62 3.88 -13.81
CA GLY A 16 5.21 3.56 -15.18
C GLY A 16 3.70 3.49 -15.41
N LEU A 17 2.88 3.73 -14.37
CA LEU A 17 1.43 3.90 -14.52
C LEU A 17 1.02 5.32 -14.10
N GLU A 18 0.07 5.90 -14.83
CA GLU A 18 -0.46 7.22 -14.50
C GLU A 18 -1.53 7.12 -13.41
N GLY A 19 -1.38 7.92 -12.34
CA GLY A 19 -2.38 8.02 -11.28
C GLY A 19 -2.01 7.26 -10.00
N ILE A 20 -3.05 6.97 -9.21
CA ILE A 20 -2.97 6.26 -7.93
C ILE A 20 -3.78 4.98 -8.09
N HIS A 21 -3.18 3.85 -7.72
CA HIS A 21 -3.77 2.53 -7.89
C HIS A 21 -3.94 1.83 -6.55
N GLU A 22 -4.94 0.97 -6.47
CA GLU A 22 -5.05 0.05 -5.32
C GLU A 22 -4.10 -1.12 -5.52
N VAL A 23 -3.29 -1.39 -4.51
CA VAL A 23 -2.20 -2.34 -4.56
C VAL A 23 -2.12 -3.18 -3.30
N ILE A 24 -1.61 -4.40 -3.44
CA ILE A 24 -1.22 -5.25 -2.32
C ILE A 24 0.30 -5.19 -2.17
N LEU A 25 0.78 -4.90 -0.96
CA LEU A 25 2.20 -4.97 -0.67
C LEU A 25 2.67 -6.44 -0.67
N VAL A 26 3.54 -6.78 -1.60
CA VAL A 26 4.13 -8.14 -1.69
C VAL A 26 5.44 -8.20 -0.92
N LYS A 27 6.32 -7.20 -1.14
CA LYS A 27 7.62 -7.14 -0.47
C LYS A 27 8.15 -5.72 -0.40
N GLN A 28 8.69 -5.34 0.75
CA GLN A 28 9.29 -4.03 0.99
C GLN A 28 10.82 -4.11 1.05
N TYR A 29 11.48 -3.10 0.47
CA TYR A 29 12.92 -2.83 0.58
C TYR A 29 13.14 -1.44 1.22
N GLN A 30 14.37 -0.93 1.26
CA GLN A 30 14.65 0.35 1.92
C GLN A 30 13.89 1.55 1.33
N ASN A 31 13.78 1.65 0.00
CA ASN A 31 13.18 2.81 -0.69
C ASN A 31 12.08 2.45 -1.69
N ILE A 32 11.91 1.16 -1.98
CA ILE A 32 10.97 0.64 -2.96
C ILE A 32 10.20 -0.54 -2.38
N ALA A 33 9.07 -0.84 -2.99
CA ALA A 33 8.26 -2.00 -2.71
C ALA A 33 7.84 -2.68 -4.02
N ILE A 34 7.78 -4.02 -3.99
CA ILE A 34 7.09 -4.81 -4.99
C ILE A 34 5.63 -4.90 -4.53
N VAL A 35 4.73 -4.55 -5.43
CA VAL A 35 3.29 -4.52 -5.18
C VAL A 35 2.56 -5.28 -6.28
N GLU A 36 1.41 -5.86 -5.95
CA GLU A 36 0.46 -6.41 -6.91
C GLU A 36 -0.59 -5.33 -7.17
N CYS A 37 -0.68 -4.82 -8.40
CA CYS A 37 -1.67 -3.83 -8.79
C CYS A 37 -3.02 -4.51 -9.01
N LEU A 38 -4.08 -4.08 -8.32
CA LEU A 38 -5.39 -4.72 -8.43
C LEU A 38 -6.12 -4.37 -9.73
N ASP A 39 -5.81 -3.21 -10.32
CA ASP A 39 -6.42 -2.78 -11.59
C ASP A 39 -5.94 -3.64 -12.77
N THR A 40 -4.64 -4.00 -12.78
CA THR A 40 -4.03 -4.77 -13.87
C THR A 40 -3.80 -6.24 -13.53
N ASN A 41 -3.85 -6.61 -12.24
CA ASN A 41 -3.43 -7.91 -11.70
C ASN A 41 -1.96 -8.26 -12.00
N GLU A 42 -1.11 -7.25 -12.17
CA GLU A 42 0.32 -7.42 -12.45
C GLU A 42 1.20 -7.00 -11.27
N LEU A 43 2.38 -7.60 -11.19
CA LEU A 43 3.43 -7.16 -10.25
C LEU A 43 4.09 -5.89 -10.79
N ALA A 44 4.22 -4.90 -9.92
CA ALA A 44 4.83 -3.63 -10.23
C ALA A 44 5.73 -3.13 -9.09
N VAL A 45 6.42 -2.03 -9.33
CA VAL A 45 7.29 -1.38 -8.36
C VAL A 45 6.73 -0.02 -8.00
N ALA A 46 6.63 0.26 -6.70
CA ALA A 46 6.27 1.57 -6.15
C ALA A 46 7.38 2.04 -5.22
N ARG A 47 7.61 3.36 -5.14
CA ARG A 47 8.49 3.91 -4.10
C ARG A 47 7.71 4.00 -2.80
N LEU A 48 8.38 3.79 -1.67
CA LEU A 48 7.70 3.88 -0.36
C LEU A 48 7.12 5.28 -0.09
N SER A 49 7.75 6.33 -0.62
CA SER A 49 7.25 7.70 -0.53
C SER A 49 5.96 7.95 -1.32
N ASP A 50 5.62 7.05 -2.26
CA ASP A 50 4.43 7.15 -3.10
C ASP A 50 3.24 6.38 -2.52
N PHE A 51 3.44 5.66 -1.40
CA PHE A 51 2.35 5.01 -0.69
C PHE A 51 1.52 6.05 0.05
N ILE A 52 0.22 5.98 -0.16
CA ILE A 52 -0.76 6.74 0.59
C ILE A 52 -1.07 5.90 1.81
N THR A 53 -0.34 6.16 2.89
CA THR A 53 -0.75 5.65 4.20
C THR A 53 -2.13 6.24 4.49
N PRO A 54 -3.15 5.43 4.85
CA PRO A 54 -4.37 6.00 5.38
C PRO A 54 -3.93 6.89 6.53
N HIS A 55 -4.24 8.19 6.42
CA HIS A 55 -3.93 9.14 7.46
C HIS A 55 -4.57 8.55 8.71
N GLU A 56 -3.76 8.04 9.65
CA GLU A 56 -4.28 7.71 10.95
C GLU A 56 -4.99 9.00 11.37
N ASN A 57 -6.30 8.91 11.62
CA ASN A 57 -6.91 9.84 12.54
C ASN A 57 -6.13 9.62 13.84
N LYS A 58 -5.02 10.36 13.99
CA LYS A 58 -4.53 10.75 15.29
C LYS A 58 -5.70 11.53 15.88
N VAL A 59 -6.64 10.82 16.49
CA VAL A 59 -7.39 11.40 17.58
C VAL A 59 -6.29 11.71 18.59
N PRO A 60 -5.96 12.99 18.84
CA PRO A 60 -5.14 13.29 19.99
C PRO A 60 -5.97 12.82 21.18
N LYS A 61 -5.63 11.66 21.75
CA LYS A 61 -6.06 11.35 23.11
C LYS A 61 -5.25 12.27 23.99
N HIS A 62 -5.74 13.51 24.09
CA HIS A 62 -5.33 14.43 25.13
C HIS A 62 -5.57 13.69 26.45
N SER A 63 -4.49 13.58 27.22
CA SER A 63 -4.49 13.07 28.57
C SER A 63 -5.46 13.88 29.44
N GLU A 64 -6.32 13.21 30.18
CA GLU A 64 -6.78 13.58 31.52
C GLU A 64 -6.97 12.31 32.35
#